data_AF-A0AAV8XWC1-F1
#
_entry.id   AF-A0AAV8XWC1-F1
#
_cell.length_a   1.000
_cell.length_b   1.000
_cell.length_c   1.000
_cell.angle_alpha   90.00
_cell.angle_beta   90.00
_cell.angle_gamma   90.00
#
_symmetry.space_group_name_H-M   'P 1'
#
loop_
_entity.id
_entity.type
_entity.pdbx_description
1 polymer ?
#
loop_
_entity_poly.entity_id
_entity_poly.type
_entity_poly.pdbx_seq_one_letter_code
_entity_poly.pdbx_strand_id
1 'polypeptide(L)'
;MNFVIDTVGETSKEDAQREKTEDQNSFISELLKDYKESLVKTETEPIKNKNESSLVKEILNDLGWSNKLNPKKSLRYKAKEFTREVSNRNEVEDVLKKSVLTPEFEKLHAKEKEKTKGKKWYGLPATEMTEEVKHDLEILQMRSVLDPKHFYKKNDLKVLPKYFQIGKVMDSPLDYYNHRLTKKNAKRH
;
A
#
# COMPACT_ATOMS: atom_id res chain seq x y z
N MET A 1 -40.11 -54.26 1.38
CA MET A 1 -40.78 -52.96 1.24
C MET A 1 -39.84 -52.07 0.42
N ASN A 2 -40.15 -51.88 -0.86
CA ASN A 2 -39.32 -51.09 -1.78
C ASN A 2 -39.88 -49.66 -1.82
N PHE A 3 -39.07 -48.67 -1.45
CA PHE A 3 -39.42 -47.26 -1.61
C PHE A 3 -39.00 -46.80 -3.00
N VAL A 4 -39.97 -46.40 -3.83
CA VAL A 4 -39.74 -45.72 -5.10
C VAL A 4 -39.88 -44.22 -4.81
N ILE A 5 -38.79 -43.47 -4.99
CA ILE A 5 -38.79 -42.01 -4.84
C ILE A 5 -39.11 -41.43 -6.22
N ASP A 6 -40.22 -40.69 -6.28
CA ASP A 6 -40.68 -39.96 -7.46
C ASP A 6 -39.88 -38.65 -7.59
N THR A 7 -39.21 -38.43 -8.72
CA THR A 7 -38.27 -37.31 -8.92
C THR A 7 -38.71 -36.31 -9.99
N VAL A 8 -39.95 -36.37 -10.46
CA VAL A 8 -40.44 -35.44 -11.50
C VAL A 8 -41.65 -34.66 -10.99
N GLY A 9 -41.37 -33.52 -10.35
CA GLY A 9 -42.39 -32.53 -10.02
C GLY A 9 -42.96 -31.88 -11.28
N GLU A 10 -44.28 -31.69 -11.27
CA GLU A 10 -45.07 -31.09 -12.35
C GLU A 10 -44.59 -29.69 -12.75
N THR A 11 -43.94 -29.56 -13.91
CA THR A 11 -43.65 -28.26 -14.54
C THR A 11 -44.83 -27.85 -15.43
N SER A 12 -45.81 -27.19 -14.81
CA SER A 12 -46.93 -26.59 -15.52
C SER A 12 -46.73 -25.07 -15.67
N LYS A 13 -46.57 -24.64 -16.93
CA LYS A 13 -46.97 -23.31 -17.47
C LYS A 13 -46.01 -22.11 -17.40
N GLU A 14 -44.69 -22.30 -17.39
CA GLU A 14 -43.75 -21.16 -17.56
C GLU A 14 -42.83 -21.22 -18.80
N ASP A 15 -42.75 -22.35 -19.50
CA ASP A 15 -41.75 -22.53 -20.57
C ASP A 15 -42.17 -21.98 -21.95
N ALA A 16 -43.40 -21.49 -22.12
CA ALA A 16 -43.88 -20.98 -23.42
C ALA A 16 -43.45 -19.52 -23.74
N GLN A 17 -42.62 -18.88 -22.91
CA GLN A 17 -42.14 -17.51 -23.14
C GLN A 17 -40.60 -17.40 -23.32
N ARG A 18 -39.85 -18.50 -23.30
CA ARG A 18 -38.37 -18.46 -23.42
C ARG A 18 -37.81 -18.66 -24.83
N GLU A 19 -38.62 -19.06 -25.81
CA GLU A 19 -38.11 -19.38 -27.16
C GLU A 19 -37.94 -18.17 -28.10
N LYS A 20 -38.24 -16.94 -27.68
CA LYS A 20 -38.10 -15.74 -28.55
C LYS A 20 -36.89 -14.85 -28.24
N THR A 21 -36.09 -15.18 -27.22
CA THR A 21 -34.89 -14.39 -26.84
C THR A 21 -33.57 -15.03 -27.24
N GLU A 22 -33.58 -16.24 -27.82
CA GLU A 22 -32.36 -16.95 -28.21
C GLU A 22 -31.74 -16.43 -29.52
N ASP A 23 -32.57 -16.02 -30.49
CA ASP A 23 -32.07 -15.55 -31.78
C ASP A 23 -31.31 -14.21 -31.71
N GLN A 24 -31.67 -13.32 -30.79
CA GLN A 24 -30.99 -12.04 -30.58
C GLN A 24 -29.61 -12.19 -29.91
N ASN A 25 -29.35 -13.34 -29.27
CA ASN A 25 -28.09 -13.63 -28.59
C ASN A 25 -27.08 -14.36 -29.47
N SER A 26 -27.50 -14.86 -30.65
CA SER A 26 -26.62 -15.53 -31.61
C SER A 26 -25.59 -14.55 -32.20
N PHE A 27 -26.05 -13.40 -32.70
CA PHE A 27 -25.20 -12.39 -33.34
C PHE A 27 -24.12 -11.84 -32.41
N ILE A 28 -24.47 -11.54 -31.16
CA ILE A 28 -23.51 -11.02 -30.16
C ILE A 28 -22.48 -12.10 -29.80
N SER A 29 -22.90 -13.36 -29.71
CA SER A 29 -22.00 -14.47 -29.42
C SER A 29 -21.02 -14.75 -30.56
N GLU A 30 -21.46 -14.56 -31.80
CA GLU A 30 -20.66 -14.71 -33.02
C GLU A 30 -19.62 -13.58 -33.12
N LEU A 31 -20.04 -12.34 -32.86
CA LEU A 31 -19.17 -11.16 -32.83
C LEU A 31 -18.09 -11.26 -31.73
N LEU A 32 -18.43 -11.79 -30.56
CA LEU A 32 -17.47 -12.06 -29.48
C LEU A 32 -16.49 -13.19 -29.84
N LYS A 33 -16.93 -14.17 -30.62
CA LYS A 33 -16.09 -15.26 -31.12
C LYS A 33 -15.06 -14.74 -32.13
N ASP A 34 -15.50 -13.92 -33.07
CA ASP A 34 -14.64 -13.28 -34.08
C ASP A 34 -13.61 -12.35 -33.44
N TYR A 35 -14.03 -11.55 -32.44
CA TYR A 35 -13.12 -10.70 -31.68
C TYR A 35 -12.07 -11.53 -30.92
N LYS A 36 -12.48 -12.62 -30.26
CA LYS A 36 -11.56 -13.53 -29.58
C LYS A 36 -10.58 -14.19 -30.56
N GLU A 37 -11.03 -14.60 -31.74
CA GLU A 37 -10.15 -15.14 -32.79
C GLU A 37 -9.17 -14.10 -33.34
N SER A 38 -9.58 -12.83 -33.45
CA SER A 38 -8.68 -11.74 -33.86
C SER A 38 -7.56 -11.48 -32.86
N LEU A 39 -7.83 -11.63 -31.56
CA LEU A 39 -6.81 -11.51 -30.50
C LEU A 39 -5.84 -12.69 -30.52
N VAL A 40 -6.34 -13.91 -30.74
CA VAL A 40 -5.48 -15.12 -30.82
C VAL A 40 -4.58 -15.08 -32.06
N LYS A 41 -5.03 -14.49 -33.18
CA LYS A 41 -4.19 -14.28 -34.37
C LYS A 41 -3.02 -13.32 -34.14
N THR A 42 -3.03 -12.53 -33.05
CA THR A 42 -1.92 -11.63 -32.69
C THR A 42 -0.90 -12.25 -31.72
N GLU A 43 -1.12 -13.47 -31.24
CA GLU A 43 -0.29 -14.08 -30.19
C GLU A 43 0.25 -15.47 -30.56
N THR A 44 0.99 -15.55 -31.66
CA THR A 44 1.93 -16.68 -31.88
C THR A 44 3.22 -16.17 -32.50
N GLU A 45 4.08 -15.55 -31.69
CA GLU A 45 5.56 -15.53 -31.75
C GLU A 45 6.04 -14.79 -30.47
N PRO A 46 7.15 -15.18 -29.81
CA PRO A 46 7.63 -14.52 -28.60
C PRO A 46 8.08 -13.09 -28.90
N ILE A 47 7.38 -12.09 -28.35
CA ILE A 47 7.68 -10.67 -28.57
C ILE A 47 8.99 -10.31 -27.84
N LYS A 48 10.10 -10.43 -28.56
CA LYS A 48 11.29 -9.61 -28.30
C LYS A 48 10.92 -8.18 -28.66
N ASN A 49 10.64 -7.34 -27.67
CA ASN A 49 10.36 -5.91 -27.85
C ASN A 49 11.55 -5.19 -28.51
N LYS A 50 11.53 -5.14 -29.84
CA LYS A 50 12.30 -4.21 -30.65
C LYS A 50 11.31 -3.59 -31.62
N ASN A 51 11.07 -2.30 -31.40
CA ASN A 51 10.69 -1.24 -32.33
C ASN A 51 9.70 -0.31 -31.62
N GLU A 52 10.23 0.61 -30.80
CA GLU A 52 9.51 1.85 -30.53
C GLU A 52 9.13 2.41 -31.90
N SER A 53 7.85 2.72 -32.11
CA SER A 53 7.32 3.19 -33.39
C SER A 53 8.21 4.29 -33.95
N SER A 54 8.61 4.17 -35.22
CA SER A 54 9.49 5.13 -35.90
C SER A 54 9.00 6.56 -35.73
N LEU A 55 7.68 6.74 -35.78
CA LEU A 55 6.99 8.00 -35.53
C LEU A 55 7.22 8.56 -34.13
N VAL A 56 7.18 7.72 -33.10
CA VAL A 56 7.45 8.14 -31.72
C VAL A 56 8.94 8.47 -31.55
N LYS A 57 9.85 7.73 -32.21
CA LYS A 57 11.28 8.07 -32.23
C LYS A 57 11.58 9.39 -32.94
N GLU A 58 10.89 9.67 -34.05
CA GLU A 58 10.99 10.94 -34.78
C GLU A 58 10.48 12.11 -33.93
N ILE A 59 9.32 11.95 -33.29
CA ILE A 59 8.78 12.95 -32.36
C ILE A 59 9.74 13.19 -31.19
N LEU A 60 10.31 12.14 -30.59
CA LEU A 60 11.29 12.31 -29.50
C LEU A 60 12.58 13.00 -29.97
N ASN A 61 12.99 12.82 -31.22
CA ASN A 61 14.17 13.48 -31.79
C ASN A 61 13.90 14.96 -32.05
N ASP A 62 12.74 15.30 -32.62
CA ASP A 62 12.32 16.69 -32.87
C ASP A 62 12.14 17.49 -31.57
N LEU A 63 11.72 16.82 -30.49
CA LEU A 63 11.62 17.42 -29.15
C LEU A 63 12.97 17.46 -28.41
N GLY A 64 14.05 16.93 -29.00
CA GLY A 64 15.38 16.91 -28.40
C GLY A 64 15.49 16.01 -27.16
N TRP A 65 14.59 15.04 -27.01
CA TRP A 65 14.52 14.14 -25.85
C TRP A 65 15.19 12.79 -26.07
N SER A 66 15.38 12.37 -27.33
CA SER A 66 16.13 11.16 -27.65
C SER A 66 17.59 11.45 -27.90
N ASN A 67 18.33 11.48 -26.80
CA ASN A 67 19.60 10.78 -26.62
C ASN A 67 20.03 11.08 -25.19
N LYS A 68 20.35 10.01 -24.45
CA LYS A 68 20.80 10.06 -23.05
C LYS A 68 22.12 10.83 -22.97
N LEU A 69 22.06 12.16 -22.96
CA LEU A 69 23.05 12.97 -22.29
C LEU A 69 22.77 12.74 -20.81
N ASN A 70 23.56 11.88 -20.16
CA ASN A 70 23.85 12.10 -18.75
C ASN A 70 24.27 13.57 -18.65
N PRO A 71 23.48 14.50 -18.06
CA PRO A 71 23.97 15.85 -17.85
C PRO A 71 25.20 15.66 -16.98
N LYS A 72 26.36 15.87 -17.60
CA LYS A 72 27.67 15.51 -17.06
C LYS A 72 27.76 16.10 -15.66
N LYS A 73 28.37 15.36 -14.73
CA LYS A 73 28.55 15.78 -13.33
C LYS A 73 29.02 17.26 -13.21
N SER A 74 29.71 17.81 -14.21
CA SER A 74 30.06 19.24 -14.34
C SER A 74 28.89 20.23 -14.27
N LEU A 75 27.74 19.96 -14.92
CA LEU A 75 26.55 20.82 -14.81
C LEU A 75 25.98 20.80 -13.39
N ARG A 76 26.08 19.66 -12.70
CA ARG A 76 25.68 19.51 -11.30
C ARG A 76 26.61 20.25 -10.34
N TYR A 77 27.92 20.33 -10.64
CA TYR A 77 28.86 21.17 -9.87
C TYR A 77 28.59 22.66 -10.09
N LYS A 78 28.40 23.10 -11.34
CA LYS A 78 28.11 24.50 -11.68
C LYS A 78 26.76 24.99 -11.12
N ALA A 79 25.73 24.14 -11.16
CA ALA A 79 24.46 24.41 -10.48
C ALA A 79 24.64 24.50 -8.96
N LYS A 80 25.48 23.64 -8.35
CA LYS A 80 25.81 23.70 -6.92
C LYS A 80 26.53 24.99 -6.53
N GLU A 81 27.48 25.44 -7.34
CA GLU A 81 28.23 26.69 -7.12
C GLU A 81 27.31 27.91 -7.20
N PHE A 82 26.45 27.97 -8.22
CA PHE A 82 25.46 29.04 -8.34
C PHE A 82 24.50 29.08 -7.15
N THR A 83 24.00 27.92 -6.70
CA THR A 83 23.14 27.88 -5.50
C THR A 83 23.89 28.30 -4.23
N ARG A 84 25.20 28.00 -4.12
CA ARG A 84 26.03 28.43 -2.98
C ARG A 84 26.25 29.94 -2.96
N GLU A 85 26.46 30.57 -4.11
CA GLU A 85 26.60 32.03 -4.21
C GLU A 85 25.31 32.77 -3.85
N VAL A 86 24.15 32.23 -4.23
CA VAL A 86 22.84 32.80 -3.86
C VAL A 86 22.56 32.64 -2.35
N SER A 87 22.97 31.52 -1.75
CA SER A 87 22.85 31.29 -0.30
C SER A 87 23.71 32.21 0.57
N ASN A 88 24.77 32.83 0.02
CA ASN A 88 25.66 33.73 0.76
C ASN A 88 25.16 35.18 0.86
N ARG A 89 23.95 35.48 0.38
CA ARG A 89 23.38 36.83 0.42
C ARG A 89 22.53 37.01 1.67
N ASN A 90 22.98 37.85 2.60
CA ASN A 90 22.23 38.31 3.78
C ASN A 90 20.84 38.86 3.42
N GLU A 91 20.66 39.36 2.20
CA GLU A 91 19.39 39.84 1.66
C GLU A 91 18.29 38.76 1.66
N VAL A 92 18.64 37.51 1.35
CA VAL A 92 17.66 36.40 1.34
C VAL A 92 17.26 36.07 2.78
N GLU A 93 18.20 36.09 3.72
CA GLU A 93 17.89 35.92 5.14
C GLU A 93 17.01 37.04 5.68
N ASP A 94 17.24 38.29 5.29
CA ASP A 94 16.45 39.44 5.73
C ASP A 94 15.03 39.46 5.15
N VAL A 95 14.85 38.95 3.93
CA VAL A 95 13.51 38.70 3.35
C VAL A 95 12.82 37.54 4.05
N LEU A 96 13.53 36.43 4.33
CA LEU A 96 12.97 35.26 5.02
C LEU A 96 12.61 35.56 6.48
N LYS A 97 13.38 36.40 7.20
CA LYS A 97 13.08 36.84 8.58
C LYS A 97 11.72 37.55 8.70
N LYS A 98 11.28 38.23 7.64
CA LYS A 98 9.96 38.89 7.58
C LYS A 98 8.84 37.92 7.19
N SER A 99 9.18 36.71 6.75
CA SER A 99 8.24 35.67 6.35
C SER A 99 8.01 34.65 7.47
N VAL A 100 6.93 33.89 7.39
CA VAL A 100 6.64 32.78 8.33
C VAL A 100 7.59 31.59 8.11
N LEU A 101 8.20 31.47 6.93
CA LEU A 101 9.04 30.36 6.50
C LEU A 101 10.51 30.60 6.90
N THR A 102 10.77 30.75 8.20
CA THR A 102 12.15 30.80 8.69
C THR A 102 12.76 29.40 8.72
N PRO A 103 14.09 29.25 8.57
CA PRO A 103 14.75 27.95 8.76
C PRO A 103 14.49 27.32 10.14
N GLU A 104 14.22 28.15 11.15
CA GLU A 104 13.80 27.67 12.47
C GLU A 104 12.38 27.10 12.44
N PHE A 105 11.45 27.74 11.73
CA PHE A 105 10.10 27.23 11.54
C PHE A 105 10.12 25.84 10.88
N GLU A 106 10.92 25.64 9.83
CA GLU A 106 11.07 24.32 9.20
C GLU A 106 11.61 23.26 10.16
N LYS A 107 12.59 23.60 11.00
CA LYS A 107 13.14 22.70 12.02
C LYS A 107 12.10 22.35 13.09
N LEU A 108 11.32 23.32 13.56
CA LEU A 108 10.25 23.09 14.52
C LEU A 108 9.18 22.17 13.93
N HIS A 109 8.77 22.42 12.69
CA HIS A 109 7.79 21.59 12.00
C HIS A 109 8.30 20.17 11.71
N ALA A 110 9.60 20.02 11.41
CA ALA A 110 10.22 18.70 11.30
C ALA A 110 10.16 17.94 12.64
N LYS A 111 10.50 18.59 13.76
CA LYS A 111 10.39 17.99 15.10
C LYS A 111 8.95 17.61 15.44
N GLU A 112 7.97 18.45 15.11
CA GLU A 112 6.55 18.13 15.31
C GLU A 112 6.10 16.92 14.50
N LYS A 113 6.57 16.80 13.25
CA LYS A 113 6.32 15.63 12.42
C LYS A 113 6.97 14.38 13.01
N GLU A 114 8.15 14.49 13.61
CA GLU A 114 8.81 13.33 14.22
C GLU A 114 8.12 12.80 15.49
N LYS A 115 7.36 13.66 16.19
CA LYS A 115 6.61 13.27 17.40
C LYS A 115 5.48 12.28 17.12
N THR A 116 4.96 12.24 15.89
CA THR A 116 3.86 11.34 15.53
C THR A 116 4.16 10.60 14.23
N LYS A 117 3.57 9.43 14.03
CA LYS A 117 3.70 8.70 12.75
C LYS A 117 2.95 9.39 11.60
N GLY A 118 2.18 10.45 11.91
CA GLY A 118 1.47 11.31 10.97
C GLY A 118 -0.04 11.05 10.88
N LYS A 119 -0.74 11.89 10.09
CA LYS A 119 -2.20 11.88 9.97
C LYS A 119 -2.77 10.57 9.39
N LYS A 120 -2.02 9.90 8.50
CA LYS A 120 -2.42 8.60 7.94
C LYS A 120 -2.52 7.50 9.00
N TRP A 121 -1.86 7.68 10.14
CA TRP A 121 -1.85 6.73 11.24
C TRP A 121 -2.45 7.37 12.51
N TYR A 122 -3.53 8.14 12.32
CA TYR A 122 -4.32 8.79 13.37
C TYR A 122 -3.50 9.54 14.43
N GLY A 123 -2.31 10.04 14.07
CA GLY A 123 -1.44 10.76 15.01
C GLY A 123 -0.79 9.87 16.08
N LEU A 124 -0.53 8.59 15.80
CA LEU A 124 0.15 7.70 16.76
C LEU A 124 1.46 8.32 17.28
N PRO A 125 1.59 8.52 18.61
CA PRO A 125 2.73 9.21 19.19
C PRO A 125 4.00 8.34 19.17
N ALA A 126 5.16 9.00 19.21
CA ALA A 126 6.43 8.41 19.58
C ALA A 126 6.50 8.37 21.11
N THR A 127 6.14 7.23 21.70
CA THR A 127 6.24 6.97 23.13
C THR A 127 7.70 6.90 23.57
N GLU A 128 7.96 7.30 24.81
CA GLU A 128 9.29 7.24 25.41
C GLU A 128 9.68 5.78 25.69
N MET A 129 10.94 5.45 25.39
CA MET A 129 11.49 4.12 25.62
C MET A 129 11.99 4.03 27.08
N THR A 130 11.08 3.78 28.02
CA THR A 130 11.47 3.38 29.38
C THR A 130 12.05 1.96 29.39
N GLU A 131 12.81 1.60 30.42
CA GLU A 131 13.44 0.27 30.51
C GLU A 131 12.40 -0.86 30.54
N GLU A 132 11.31 -0.67 31.30
CA GLU A 132 10.17 -1.61 31.37
C GLU A 132 9.54 -1.82 29.98
N VAL A 133 9.26 -0.73 29.27
CA VAL A 133 8.67 -0.78 27.94
C VAL A 133 9.60 -1.43 26.93
N LYS A 134 10.91 -1.19 27.06
CA LYS A 134 11.91 -1.84 26.23
C LYS A 134 11.90 -3.37 26.44
N HIS A 135 11.84 -3.82 27.70
CA HIS A 135 11.74 -5.25 28.01
C HIS A 135 10.45 -5.87 27.47
N ASP A 136 9.31 -5.20 27.61
CA ASP A 136 8.03 -5.66 27.05
C ASP A 136 8.12 -5.85 25.52
N LEU A 137 8.77 -4.90 24.83
CA LEU A 137 8.98 -4.98 23.37
C LEU A 137 9.97 -6.10 22.98
N GLU A 138 11.00 -6.35 23.77
CA GLU A 138 11.93 -7.48 23.58
C GLU A 138 11.23 -8.83 23.79
N ILE A 139 10.37 -8.94 24.80
CA ILE A 139 9.55 -10.14 25.05
C ILE A 139 8.63 -10.41 23.84
N LEU A 140 7.98 -9.36 23.30
CA LEU A 140 7.18 -9.48 22.08
C LEU A 140 8.02 -9.92 20.88
N GLN A 141 9.28 -9.47 20.80
CA GLN A 141 10.20 -9.91 19.75
C GLN A 141 10.55 -11.40 19.88
N MET A 142 10.71 -11.88 21.11
CA MET A 142 11.06 -13.27 21.45
C MET A 142 9.86 -14.18 21.68
N ARG A 143 8.64 -13.76 21.31
CA ARG A 143 7.38 -14.50 21.58
C ARG A 143 7.37 -15.95 21.10
N SER A 144 8.19 -16.30 20.10
CA SER A 144 8.31 -17.67 19.59
C SER A 144 8.96 -18.65 20.58
N VAL A 145 9.70 -18.15 21.58
CA VAL A 145 10.41 -18.98 22.57
C VAL A 145 9.58 -19.16 23.85
N LEU A 146 8.57 -18.31 24.07
CA LEU A 146 7.78 -18.31 25.30
C LEU A 146 6.91 -19.56 25.45
N ASP A 147 6.32 -20.05 24.36
CA ASP A 147 5.48 -21.24 24.35
C ASP A 147 5.93 -22.19 23.23
N PRO A 148 6.40 -23.41 23.56
CA PRO A 148 6.86 -24.39 22.56
C PRO A 148 5.76 -24.90 21.63
N LYS A 149 4.47 -24.72 21.97
CA LYS A 149 3.33 -25.16 21.14
C LYS A 149 2.84 -24.11 20.17
N HIS A 150 3.18 -22.83 20.40
CA HIS A 150 2.69 -21.73 19.59
C HIS A 150 3.80 -21.17 18.69
N PHE A 151 3.75 -21.53 17.41
CA PHE A 151 4.67 -21.02 16.40
C PHE A 151 4.15 -19.74 15.76
N TYR A 152 4.85 -18.63 15.99
CA TYR A 152 4.55 -17.34 15.36
C TYR A 152 5.34 -17.14 14.07
N LYS A 153 4.84 -16.27 13.20
CA LYS A 153 5.60 -15.77 12.06
C LYS A 153 6.84 -15.01 12.55
N LYS A 154 7.96 -15.21 11.86
CA LYS A 154 9.24 -14.55 12.15
C LYS A 154 9.09 -13.03 12.03
N ASN A 155 9.74 -12.29 12.93
CA ASN A 155 9.76 -10.84 12.90
C ASN A 155 10.70 -10.33 11.81
N ASP A 156 10.20 -9.41 10.97
CA ASP A 156 10.96 -8.83 9.86
C ASP A 156 11.95 -7.76 10.35
N LEU A 157 11.60 -7.06 11.44
CA LEU A 157 12.40 -5.99 12.02
C LEU A 157 13.23 -6.52 13.19
N LYS A 158 14.55 -6.31 13.11
CA LYS A 158 15.46 -6.55 14.24
C LYS A 158 15.44 -5.42 15.26
N VAL A 159 15.06 -4.21 14.84
CA VAL A 159 15.04 -3.00 15.66
C VAL A 159 13.65 -2.80 16.28
N LEU A 160 13.62 -2.30 17.51
CA LEU A 160 12.38 -1.97 18.21
C LEU A 160 11.61 -0.84 17.49
N PRO A 161 10.27 -0.89 17.48
CA PRO A 161 9.46 0.12 16.81
C PRO A 161 9.57 1.48 17.51
N LYS A 162 9.75 2.56 16.74
CA LYS A 162 9.80 3.95 17.26
C LYS A 162 8.43 4.48 17.70
N TYR A 163 7.36 4.10 16.99
CA TYR A 163 6.00 4.59 17.23
C TYR A 163 5.12 3.44 17.69
N PHE A 164 4.66 3.49 18.94
CA PHE A 164 3.79 2.45 19.52
C PHE A 164 2.87 3.05 20.60
N GLN A 165 1.89 2.28 21.03
CA GLN A 165 1.03 2.63 22.15
C GLN A 165 0.68 1.35 22.88
N ILE A 166 0.72 1.40 24.21
CA ILE A 166 0.32 0.29 25.07
C ILE A 166 -1.16 0.49 25.40
N GLY A 167 -1.96 -0.51 25.08
CA GLY A 167 -3.40 -0.51 25.30
C GLY A 167 -3.82 -1.72 26.12
N LYS A 168 -4.96 -1.60 26.79
CA LYS A 168 -5.59 -2.71 27.50
C LYS A 168 -6.78 -3.22 26.70
N VAL A 169 -6.90 -4.54 26.58
CA VAL A 169 -8.07 -5.18 25.97
C VAL A 169 -9.28 -4.96 26.88
N MET A 170 -10.38 -4.46 26.30
CA MET A 170 -11.65 -4.28 27.00
C MET A 170 -12.50 -5.53 26.87
N ASP A 171 -13.15 -5.93 27.97
CA ASP A 171 -13.99 -7.12 28.00
C ASP A 171 -15.22 -6.95 27.10
N SER A 172 -15.54 -7.99 26.32
CA SER A 172 -16.79 -8.03 25.53
C SER A 172 -17.97 -8.37 26.44
N PRO A 173 -19.12 -7.67 26.33
CA PRO A 173 -20.34 -8.02 27.07
C PRO A 173 -20.91 -9.41 26.74
N LEU A 174 -20.54 -9.97 25.59
CA LEU A 174 -21.10 -11.24 25.09
C LEU A 174 -20.41 -12.48 25.67
N ASP A 175 -19.18 -12.38 26.16
CA ASP A 175 -18.44 -13.51 26.72
C ASP A 175 -17.85 -13.16 28.08
N TYR A 176 -18.63 -13.45 29.12
CA TYR A 176 -18.30 -13.12 30.50
C TYR A 176 -17.30 -14.09 31.14
N TYR A 177 -17.28 -15.37 30.71
CA TYR A 177 -16.66 -16.45 31.48
C TYR A 177 -15.30 -16.88 30.95
N ASN A 178 -15.07 -16.87 29.64
CA ASN A 178 -13.88 -17.53 29.07
C ASN A 178 -12.72 -16.55 28.85
N HIS A 179 -12.99 -15.39 28.25
CA HIS A 179 -11.93 -14.46 27.83
C HIS A 179 -11.61 -13.38 28.87
N ARG A 180 -12.46 -13.22 29.88
CA ARG A 180 -12.36 -12.15 30.87
C ARG A 180 -11.40 -12.49 31.99
N LEU A 181 -10.48 -11.58 32.28
CA LEU A 181 -9.62 -11.67 33.45
C LEU A 181 -10.33 -11.13 34.69
N THR A 182 -10.28 -11.89 35.79
CA THR A 182 -10.76 -11.40 37.09
C THR A 182 -9.87 -10.26 37.59
N LYS A 183 -10.42 -9.36 38.43
CA LYS A 183 -9.66 -8.23 38.99
C LYS A 183 -8.38 -8.65 39.73
N LYS A 184 -8.35 -9.86 40.30
CA LYS A 184 -7.19 -10.42 41.01
C LYS A 184 -6.07 -10.82 40.06
N ASN A 185 -6.41 -11.29 38.86
CA ASN A 185 -5.44 -11.75 37.87
C ASN A 185 -4.99 -10.63 36.92
N ALA A 186 -5.71 -9.52 36.88
CA ALA A 186 -5.35 -8.34 36.11
C ALA A 186 -4.09 -7.67 36.69
N LYS A 187 -2.95 -7.88 36.04
CA LYS A 187 -1.69 -7.21 36.38
C LYS A 187 -1.62 -5.81 35.79
N ARG A 188 -0.83 -4.95 36.42
CA ARG A 188 -0.44 -3.64 35.88
C ARG A 188 0.83 -3.81 35.08
N HIS A 189 0.90 -3.07 33.98
CA HIS A 189 2.16 -2.67 33.36
C HIS A 189 2.68 -1.48 34.14
#